data_AF-A0A3N5KBI6-F1
#
_entry.id   AF-A0A3N5KBI6-F1
#
_cell.length_a   1.000
_cell.length_b   1.000
_cell.length_c   1.000
_cell.angle_alpha   90.00
_cell.angle_beta   90.00
_cell.angle_gamma   90.00
#
_symmetry.space_group_name_H-M   'P 1'
#
loop_
_entity.id
_entity.type
_entity.pdbx_description
1 polymer ?
#
loop_
_entity_poly.entity_id
_entity_poly.type
_entity_poly.pdbx_seq_one_letter_code
_entity_poly.pdbx_strand_id
1 'polypeptide(L)'
;MEEIDLAWRLRAAGYGVAVVPSAVVRHRSGGTLGSERMRKMILNHRNSLMMLIKNLPAADLAWILPVRLFLESAAACGGLVIGQPKRFFAVPAAAAAVIGRLPSVLRARRETQARAPGAGMPRALYRGSIVWDYYVRGARRASDLRRRA
;
A
#
# COMPACT_ATOMS: atom_id res chain seq x y z
N MET A 1 5.83 -1.36 4.55
CA MET A 1 5.36 -0.66 3.32
C MET A 1 6.50 -0.24 2.42
N GLU A 2 7.65 0.20 2.96
CA GLU A 2 8.85 0.51 2.16
C GLU A 2 9.35 -0.72 1.37
N GLU A 3 9.26 -1.91 1.96
CA GLU A 3 9.62 -3.18 1.31
C GLU A 3 8.72 -3.49 0.10
N ILE A 4 7.43 -3.12 0.18
CA ILE A 4 6.46 -3.30 -0.91
C ILE A 4 6.77 -2.30 -2.04
N ASP A 5 7.07 -1.05 -1.70
CA ASP A 5 7.47 -0.02 -2.65
C ASP A 5 8.76 -0.39 -3.39
N LEU A 6 9.76 -0.94 -2.69
CA LEU A 6 10.99 -1.44 -3.31
C LEU A 6 10.71 -2.62 -4.24
N ALA A 7 9.95 -3.62 -3.78
CA ALA A 7 9.61 -4.78 -4.59
C ALA A 7 8.83 -4.39 -5.86
N TRP A 8 7.95 -3.38 -5.77
CA TRP A 8 7.26 -2.82 -6.93
C TRP A 8 8.26 -2.23 -7.92
N ARG A 9 9.15 -1.33 -7.46
CA ARG A 9 10.14 -0.68 -8.32
C ARG A 9 11.08 -1.68 -8.99
N LEU A 10 11.53 -2.70 -8.25
CA LEU A 10 12.34 -3.79 -8.81
C LEU A 10 11.59 -4.53 -9.94
N ARG A 11 10.33 -4.91 -9.70
CA ARG A 11 9.52 -5.58 -10.73
C ARG A 11 9.24 -4.69 -11.94
N ALA A 12 8.97 -3.41 -11.72
CA ALA A 12 8.76 -2.45 -12.81
C ALA A 12 10.02 -2.29 -13.68
N ALA A 13 11.22 -2.37 -13.07
CA ALA A 13 12.50 -2.36 -13.76
C ALA A 13 12.91 -3.73 -14.34
N GLY A 14 12.01 -4.72 -14.37
CA GLY A 14 12.25 -6.04 -14.98
C GLY A 14 12.93 -7.07 -14.07
N TYR A 15 13.21 -6.74 -12.81
CA TYR A 15 13.84 -7.68 -11.89
C TYR A 15 12.83 -8.69 -11.31
N GLY A 16 13.30 -9.92 -11.10
CA GLY A 16 12.57 -10.94 -10.35
C GLY A 16 12.61 -10.66 -8.85
N VAL A 17 11.47 -10.87 -8.16
CA VAL A 17 11.39 -10.88 -6.70
C VAL A 17 10.81 -12.23 -6.27
N ALA A 18 11.59 -12.98 -5.50
CA ALA A 18 11.26 -14.32 -5.03
C ALA A 18 11.39 -14.43 -3.51
N VAL A 19 10.73 -15.44 -2.94
CA VAL A 19 10.84 -15.83 -1.53
C VAL A 19 11.57 -17.16 -1.46
N VAL A 20 12.45 -17.33 -0.47
CA VAL A 20 13.17 -18.58 -0.20
C VAL A 20 12.62 -19.17 1.11
N PRO A 21 11.66 -20.11 1.07
CA PRO A 21 10.98 -20.58 2.28
C PRO A 21 11.88 -21.33 3.27
N SER A 22 13.00 -21.89 2.80
CA SER A 22 13.98 -22.58 3.65
C SER A 22 14.80 -21.62 4.51
N ALA A 23 14.89 -20.33 4.15
CA ALA A 23 15.61 -19.32 4.91
C ALA A 23 14.70 -18.71 5.97
N VAL A 24 14.77 -19.21 7.21
CA VAL A 24 13.91 -18.76 8.32
C VAL A 24 14.61 -17.69 9.15
N VAL A 25 14.02 -16.49 9.20
CA VAL A 25 14.48 -15.39 10.06
C VAL A 25 13.44 -15.12 11.15
N ARG A 26 13.88 -15.09 12.41
CA ARG A 26 13.03 -14.70 13.54
C ARG A 26 12.99 -13.18 13.66
N HIS A 27 11.87 -12.58 13.27
CA HIS A 27 11.66 -11.14 13.32
C HIS A 27 10.72 -10.74 14.45
N ARG A 28 11.05 -9.67 15.17
CA ARG A 28 10.15 -9.04 16.14
C ARG A 28 9.40 -7.88 15.47
N SER A 29 8.14 -8.12 15.13
CA SER A 29 7.29 -7.09 14.52
C SER A 29 7.05 -5.92 15.49
N GLY A 30 7.14 -4.69 14.98
CA GLY A 30 6.73 -3.49 15.71
C GLY A 30 7.62 -3.08 16.90
N GLY A 31 8.89 -3.52 16.95
CA GLY A 31 9.81 -3.23 18.05
C GLY A 31 10.00 -1.74 18.39
N THR A 32 9.81 -0.84 17.42
CA THR A 32 10.03 0.61 17.59
C THR A 32 8.72 1.43 17.64
N LEU A 33 7.66 0.98 16.95
CA LEU A 33 6.35 1.62 16.95
C LEU A 33 5.27 0.57 17.27
N GLY A 34 4.73 0.65 18.49
CA GLY A 34 3.56 -0.14 18.90
C GLY A 34 2.39 0.01 17.92
N SER A 35 1.65 -1.08 17.71
CA SER A 35 0.53 -1.20 16.75
C SER A 35 -0.56 -0.14 16.92
N GLU A 36 -0.83 0.28 18.15
CA GLU A 36 -1.91 1.20 18.55
C GLU A 36 -1.55 2.70 18.41
N ARG A 37 -0.30 3.04 18.07
CA ARG A 37 0.12 4.45 18.05
C ARG A 37 -0.42 5.16 16.80
N MET A 38 -1.14 6.26 17.03
CA MET A 38 -1.60 7.21 16.00
C MET A 38 -0.52 7.51 14.94
N ARG A 39 0.71 7.81 15.39
CA ARG A 39 1.85 8.07 14.50
C ARG A 39 2.10 6.94 13.51
N LYS A 40 1.98 5.68 13.93
CA LYS A 40 2.16 4.52 13.04
C LYS A 40 1.06 4.48 11.97
N MET A 41 -0.19 4.73 12.35
CA MET A 41 -1.31 4.79 11.42
C MET A 41 -1.11 5.89 10.38
N ILE A 42 -0.74 7.10 10.80
CA ILE A 42 -0.42 8.21 9.91
C ILE A 42 0.70 7.83 8.93
N LEU A 43 1.80 7.26 9.44
CA LEU A 43 2.93 6.84 8.60
C LEU A 43 2.53 5.76 7.59
N ASN A 44 1.72 4.78 8.00
CA ASN A 44 1.24 3.72 7.11
C ASN A 44 0.34 4.27 6.00
N HIS A 45 -0.66 5.10 6.33
CA HIS A 45 -1.53 5.71 5.31
C HIS A 45 -0.74 6.62 4.37
N ARG A 46 0.12 7.48 4.91
CA ARG A 46 0.96 8.40 4.13
C ARG A 46 1.87 7.64 3.17
N ASN A 47 2.60 6.65 3.67
CA ASN A 47 3.51 5.87 2.84
C ASN A 47 2.74 5.07 1.77
N SER A 48 1.49 4.68 2.04
CA SER A 48 0.66 3.91 1.09
C SER A 48 0.28 4.78 -0.09
N LEU A 49 -0.21 6.00 0.21
CA LEU A 49 -0.57 6.98 -0.80
C LEU A 49 0.66 7.38 -1.63
N MET A 50 1.79 7.66 -0.98
CA MET A 50 3.03 7.98 -1.68
C MET A 50 3.50 6.84 -2.59
N MET A 51 3.41 5.58 -2.13
CA MET A 51 3.75 4.41 -2.95
C MET A 51 2.87 4.33 -4.20
N LEU A 52 1.54 4.49 -4.07
CA LEU A 52 0.63 4.49 -5.22
C LEU A 52 0.96 5.63 -6.20
N ILE A 53 1.13 6.85 -5.68
CA ILE A 53 1.45 8.04 -6.49
C ILE A 53 2.80 7.90 -7.19
N LYS A 54 3.79 7.23 -6.62
CA LYS A 54 5.09 7.04 -7.28
C LYS A 54 5.05 5.98 -8.39
N ASN A 55 4.39 4.85 -8.12
CA ASN A 55 4.59 3.63 -8.91
C ASN A 55 3.48 3.34 -9.93
N LEU A 56 2.23 3.78 -9.69
CA LEU A 56 1.15 3.46 -10.63
C LEU A 56 1.28 4.21 -11.96
N PRO A 57 0.98 3.57 -13.09
CA PRO A 57 0.73 4.29 -14.36
C PRO A 57 -0.33 5.38 -14.18
N ALA A 58 -0.26 6.44 -14.98
CA ALA A 58 -1.15 7.60 -14.80
C ALA A 58 -2.65 7.23 -14.92
N ALA A 59 -2.99 6.37 -15.88
CA ALA A 59 -4.36 5.90 -16.07
C ALA A 59 -4.87 5.10 -14.86
N ASP A 60 -4.07 4.15 -14.37
CA ASP A 60 -4.42 3.35 -13.19
C ASP A 60 -4.54 4.22 -11.93
N LEU A 61 -3.61 5.17 -11.76
CA LEU A 61 -3.63 6.10 -10.63
C LEU A 61 -4.91 6.94 -10.61
N ALA A 62 -5.38 7.40 -11.77
CA ALA A 62 -6.57 8.25 -11.87
C ALA A 62 -7.84 7.56 -11.35
N TRP A 63 -7.96 6.24 -11.50
CA TRP A 63 -9.09 5.46 -10.99
C TRP A 63 -8.84 4.87 -9.59
N ILE A 64 -7.62 4.38 -9.31
CA ILE A 64 -7.30 3.71 -8.04
C ILE A 64 -7.22 4.72 -6.90
N LEU A 65 -6.69 5.92 -7.12
CA LEU A 65 -6.49 6.90 -6.04
C LEU A 65 -7.82 7.37 -5.42
N PRO A 66 -8.86 7.76 -6.18
CA PRO A 66 -10.17 8.11 -5.61
C PRO A 66 -10.80 6.94 -4.84
N VAL A 67 -10.80 5.73 -5.40
CA VAL A 67 -11.33 4.54 -4.74
C VAL A 67 -10.58 4.26 -3.44
N ARG A 68 -9.24 4.40 -3.45
CA ARG A 68 -8.40 4.23 -2.25
C ARG A 68 -8.77 5.24 -1.16
N LEU A 69 -8.89 6.52 -1.51
CA LEU A 69 -9.24 7.58 -0.55
C LEU A 69 -10.65 7.39 0.02
N PHE A 70 -11.60 6.93 -0.80
CA PHE A 70 -12.94 6.58 -0.35
C PHE A 70 -12.92 5.43 0.66
N LEU A 71 -12.22 4.32 0.34
CA LEU A 71 -12.11 3.17 1.23
C LEU A 71 -11.38 3.50 2.53
N GLU A 72 -10.33 4.34 2.48
CA GLU A 72 -9.64 4.80 3.69
C GLU A 72 -10.56 5.66 4.56
N SER A 73 -11.32 6.58 3.97
CA SER A 73 -12.31 7.40 4.68
C SER A 73 -13.41 6.54 5.30
N ALA A 74 -13.95 5.56 4.57
CA ALA A 74 -14.96 4.64 5.07
C ALA A 74 -14.43 3.82 6.27
N ALA A 75 -13.20 3.32 6.19
CA ALA A 75 -12.55 2.63 7.30
C ALA A 75 -12.29 3.56 8.50
N ALA A 76 -11.94 4.83 8.26
CA ALA A 76 -11.75 5.83 9.32
C ALA A 76 -13.07 6.12 10.06
N CYS A 77 -14.17 6.31 9.32
CA CYS A 77 -15.51 6.51 9.88
C CYS A 77 -15.99 5.27 10.65
N GLY A 78 -15.78 4.06 10.12
CA GLY A 78 -16.05 2.82 10.86
C GLY A 78 -15.24 2.72 12.16
N GLY A 79 -14.02 3.29 12.16
CA GLY A 79 -13.19 3.46 13.36
C GLY A 79 -13.87 4.25 14.48
N LEU A 80 -14.71 5.26 14.15
CA LEU A 80 -15.48 6.00 15.16
C LEU A 80 -16.54 5.13 15.82
N VAL A 81 -17.24 4.31 15.03
CA VAL A 81 -18.29 3.41 15.53
C VAL A 81 -17.76 2.39 16.52
N ILE A 82 -16.54 1.90 16.32
CA ILE A 82 -15.87 0.93 17.20
C ILE A 82 -15.02 1.57 18.30
N GLY A 83 -15.18 2.88 18.56
CA GLY A 83 -14.48 3.58 19.66
C GLY A 83 -12.99 3.83 19.43
N GLN A 84 -12.54 3.89 18.17
CA GLN A 84 -11.14 4.13 17.78
C GLN A 84 -10.96 5.49 17.08
N PRO A 85 -11.15 6.63 17.78
CA PRO A 85 -11.07 7.96 17.18
C PRO A 85 -9.68 8.27 16.60
N LYS A 86 -8.64 7.60 17.10
CA LYS A 86 -7.29 7.74 16.54
C LYS A 86 -7.22 7.31 15.07
N ARG A 87 -7.99 6.30 14.66
CA ARG A 87 -8.03 5.88 13.24
C ARG A 87 -8.65 6.96 12.36
N PHE A 88 -9.69 7.62 12.87
CA PHE A 88 -10.38 8.68 12.15
C PHE A 88 -9.45 9.84 11.80
N PHE A 89 -8.72 10.38 12.78
CA PHE A 89 -7.80 11.51 12.53
C PHE A 89 -6.50 11.11 11.80
N ALA A 90 -6.13 9.82 11.80
CA ALA A 90 -4.92 9.37 11.11
C ALA A 90 -4.99 9.56 9.58
N VAL A 91 -6.16 9.33 8.99
CA VAL A 91 -6.39 9.41 7.54
C VAL A 91 -6.23 10.85 6.99
N PRO A 92 -6.94 11.87 7.50
CA PRO A 92 -6.76 13.25 7.04
C PRO A 92 -5.35 13.77 7.34
N ALA A 93 -4.76 13.41 8.49
CA ALA A 93 -3.39 13.80 8.81
C ALA A 93 -2.37 13.20 7.81
N ALA A 94 -2.59 11.95 7.37
CA ALA A 94 -1.77 11.33 6.34
C ALA A 94 -1.94 12.03 4.97
N ALA A 95 -3.18 12.35 4.57
CA ALA A 95 -3.46 13.07 3.33
C ALA A 95 -2.79 14.45 3.32
N ALA A 96 -2.93 15.22 4.41
CA ALA A 96 -2.26 16.51 4.58
C ALA A 96 -0.72 16.38 4.49
N ALA A 97 -0.15 15.33 5.09
CA ALA A 97 1.29 15.07 5.00
C ALA A 97 1.77 14.72 3.58
N VAL A 98 0.93 14.08 2.74
CA VAL A 98 1.22 13.86 1.32
C VAL A 98 1.14 15.17 0.55
N ILE A 99 0.10 15.98 0.76
CA ILE A 99 -0.09 17.28 0.11
C ILE A 99 1.09 18.21 0.41
N GLY A 100 1.49 18.33 1.68
CA GLY A 100 2.64 19.15 2.09
C GLY A 100 3.99 18.67 1.53
N ARG A 101 4.06 17.45 0.98
CA ARG A 101 5.26 16.87 0.35
C ARG A 101 5.09 16.64 -1.15
N LEU A 102 4.00 17.13 -1.75
CA LEU A 102 3.62 16.81 -3.11
C LEU A 102 4.74 17.09 -4.13
N PRO A 103 5.49 18.22 -4.09
CA PRO A 103 6.59 18.44 -5.02
C PRO A 103 7.67 17.35 -4.97
N SER A 104 8.03 16.89 -3.76
CA SER A 104 9.02 15.82 -3.57
C SER A 104 8.49 14.46 -4.06
N VAL A 105 7.21 14.19 -3.83
CA VAL A 105 6.54 12.96 -4.30
C VAL A 105 6.47 12.93 -5.81
N LEU A 106 6.13 14.04 -6.45
CA LEU A 106 6.08 14.15 -7.91
C LEU A 106 7.46 14.06 -8.55
N ARG A 107 8.50 14.61 -7.91
CA ARG A 107 9.89 14.38 -8.33
C ARG A 107 10.26 12.89 -8.29
N ALA A 108 9.99 12.22 -7.17
CA ALA A 108 10.24 10.79 -7.03
C ALA A 108 9.41 9.94 -8.01
N ARG A 109 8.17 10.35 -8.33
CA ARG A 109 7.36 9.74 -9.39
C ARG A 109 8.08 9.84 -10.73
N ARG A 110 8.54 11.04 -11.13
CA ARG A 110 9.27 11.23 -12.41
C ARG A 110 10.49 10.32 -12.51
N GLU A 111 11.30 10.25 -11.46
CA GLU A 111 12.47 9.37 -11.42
C GLU A 111 12.09 7.89 -11.54
N THR A 112 11.03 7.46 -10.84
CA THR A 112 10.56 6.08 -10.87
C THR A 112 10.04 5.70 -12.25
N GLN A 113 9.26 6.58 -12.88
CA GLN A 113 8.69 6.36 -14.22
C GLN A 113 9.77 6.43 -15.31
N ALA A 114 10.81 7.25 -15.13
CA ALA A 114 11.94 7.32 -16.06
C ALA A 114 12.81 6.05 -16.05
N ARG A 115 12.92 5.38 -14.90
CA ARG A 115 13.65 4.10 -14.77
C ARG A 115 12.91 2.90 -15.34
N ALA A 116 11.59 3.01 -15.48
CA ALA A 116 10.73 1.95 -15.97
C ALA A 116 9.66 2.53 -16.92
N PRO A 117 10.07 3.15 -18.05
CA PRO A 117 9.15 3.83 -18.95
C PRO A 117 8.16 2.84 -19.56
N GLY A 118 6.87 3.16 -19.50
CA GLY A 118 5.81 2.29 -20.00
C GLY A 118 5.57 1.01 -19.17
N ALA A 119 6.22 0.87 -18.01
CA ALA A 119 5.92 -0.23 -17.11
C ALA A 119 4.47 -0.13 -16.60
N GLY A 120 3.62 -1.04 -17.08
CA GLY A 120 2.26 -1.19 -16.56
C GLY A 120 2.24 -1.78 -15.15
N MET A 121 1.05 -2.08 -14.65
CA MET A 121 0.89 -2.83 -13.40
C MET A 121 1.68 -4.15 -13.43
N PRO A 122 2.56 -4.41 -12.43
CA PRO A 122 3.29 -5.66 -12.36
C PRO A 122 2.37 -6.88 -12.48
N ARG A 123 2.64 -7.79 -13.43
CA ARG A 123 1.82 -8.99 -13.66
C ARG A 123 1.66 -9.89 -12.43
N ALA A 124 2.61 -9.82 -11.51
CA ALA A 124 2.60 -10.57 -10.25
C ALA A 124 1.62 -9.99 -9.20
N LEU A 125 1.01 -8.83 -9.43
CA LEU A 125 0.01 -8.26 -8.53
C LEU A 125 -1.28 -9.08 -8.56
N TYR A 126 -1.83 -9.29 -7.37
CA TYR A 126 -3.11 -9.96 -7.21
C TYR A 126 -4.24 -9.10 -7.80
N ARG A 127 -5.02 -9.67 -8.73
CA ARG A 127 -6.13 -8.98 -9.43
C ARG A 127 -7.49 -9.11 -8.73
N GLY A 128 -7.56 -9.83 -7.61
CA GLY A 128 -8.78 -9.96 -6.81
C GLY A 128 -8.85 -8.97 -5.64
N SER A 129 -9.95 -9.01 -4.90
CA SER A 129 -10.11 -8.23 -3.67
C SER A 129 -9.63 -9.04 -2.47
N ILE A 130 -8.49 -8.66 -1.88
CA ILE A 130 -7.98 -9.28 -0.65
C ILE A 130 -9.02 -9.20 0.47
N VAL A 131 -9.76 -8.10 0.56
CA VAL A 131 -10.81 -7.90 1.57
C VAL A 131 -11.92 -8.94 1.40
N TRP A 132 -12.42 -9.14 0.17
CA TRP A 132 -13.45 -10.14 -0.10
C TRP A 132 -12.95 -11.55 0.21
N ASP A 133 -11.73 -11.86 -0.20
CA ASP A 133 -11.19 -13.20 -0.07
C ASP A 133 -10.93 -13.59 1.37
N TYR A 134 -10.48 -12.62 2.18
CA TYR A 134 -10.26 -12.80 3.59
C TYR A 134 -11.57 -12.89 4.38
N TYR A 135 -12.46 -11.90 4.24
CA TYR A 135 -13.65 -11.79 5.09
C TYR A 135 -14.83 -12.65 4.63
N VAL A 136 -14.96 -12.92 3.32
CA VAL A 136 -16.09 -13.69 2.77
C VAL A 136 -15.65 -15.12 2.41
N ARG A 137 -14.51 -15.28 1.75
CA ARG A 137 -14.02 -16.61 1.32
C ARG A 137 -13.15 -17.34 2.35
N GLY A 138 -12.81 -16.69 3.45
CA GLY A 138 -11.99 -17.28 4.52
C GLY A 138 -10.56 -17.62 4.11
N ALA A 139 -10.02 -17.03 3.04
CA ALA A 139 -8.65 -17.25 2.60
C ALA A 139 -7.67 -16.64 3.61
N ARG A 140 -6.86 -17.46 4.28
CA ARG A 140 -5.93 -17.02 5.34
C ARG A 140 -4.47 -17.07 4.91
N ARG A 141 -4.14 -17.82 3.86
CA ARG A 141 -2.80 -17.94 3.31
C ARG A 141 -2.76 -17.41 1.89
N ALA A 142 -1.57 -16.96 1.46
CA ALA A 142 -1.36 -16.52 0.07
C ALA A 142 -1.63 -17.65 -0.95
N SER A 143 -1.41 -18.91 -0.55
CA SER A 143 -1.75 -20.10 -1.34
C SER A 143 -3.25 -20.26 -1.60
N ASP A 144 -4.10 -19.68 -0.76
CA ASP A 144 -5.55 -19.81 -0.83
C ASP A 144 -6.16 -18.80 -1.82
N LEU A 145 -5.37 -17.81 -2.26
CA LEU A 145 -5.79 -16.79 -3.21
C LEU A 145 -5.84 -17.38 -4.62
N ARG A 146 -7.06 -17.51 -5.16
CA ARG A 146 -7.27 -17.88 -6.56
C ARG A 146 -6.72 -16.78 -7.47
N ARG A 147 -5.61 -17.05 -8.16
CA ARG A 147 -5.15 -16.17 -9.25
C ARG A 147 -6.18 -16.25 -10.36
N ARG A 148 -6.95 -15.18 -10.57
CA ARG A 148 -7.74 -15.04 -11.79
C ARG A 148 -6.75 -14.91 -12.95
N ALA A 149 -6.81 -15.87 -13.88
CA ALA A 149 -6.02 -15.86 -15.12
C ALA A 149 -6.31 -14.59 -15.92
#